data_AF-A0A1E4I180-F1
#
_entry.id   AF-A0A1E4I180-F1
#
_cell.length_a   1.000
_cell.length_b   1.000
_cell.length_c   1.000
_cell.angle_alpha   90.00
_cell.angle_beta   90.00
_cell.angle_gamma   90.00
#
_symmetry.space_group_name_H-M   'P 1'
#
loop_
_entity.id
_entity.type
_entity.pdbx_description
1 polymer ?
#
loop_
_entity_poly.entity_id
_entity_poly.type
_entity_poly.pdbx_seq_one_letter_code
_entity_poly.pdbx_strand_id
1 'polypeptide(L)' 'MSADPTVVVPALLSAAGPEPSAEEVAVMVAEYPGRAEQIEALRAVEAARYEEPCVIFRVEP' A
#
# COMPACT_ATOMS: atom_id res chain seq x y z
N MET A 1 -7.94 5.52 13.18
CA MET A 1 -7.13 4.63 14.03
C MET A 1 -6.00 4.12 13.15
N SER A 2 -4.74 4.39 13.51
CA SER A 2 -3.61 3.76 12.82
C SER A 2 -3.60 2.29 13.20
N ALA A 3 -3.80 1.40 12.24
CA ALA A 3 -3.73 -0.04 12.48
C ALA A 3 -2.28 -0.43 12.80
N ASP A 4 -2.09 -1.37 13.74
CA ASP A 4 -0.77 -1.82 14.16
C ASP A 4 -0.01 -2.45 12.96
N PRO A 5 1.13 -1.87 12.52
CA PRO A 5 1.88 -2.38 11.39
C PRO A 5 2.35 -3.83 11.56
N THR A 6 2.57 -4.28 12.80
CA THR A 6 2.97 -5.66 13.11
C THR A 6 1.87 -6.68 12.80
N VAL A 7 0.62 -6.22 12.68
CA VAL A 7 -0.55 -7.05 12.31
C VAL A 7 -0.88 -6.87 10.82
N VAL A 8 -0.83 -5.64 10.32
CA VAL A 8 -1.26 -5.32 8.95
C VAL A 8 -0.30 -5.87 7.91
N VAL A 9 1.01 -5.69 8.10
CA VAL A 9 2.01 -6.12 7.11
C VAL A 9 1.94 -7.64 6.86
N PRO A 10 1.93 -8.51 7.90
CA PRO A 10 1.77 -9.94 7.69
C PRO A 10 0.45 -10.34 7.04
N ALA A 11 -0.66 -9.69 7.42
CA ALA A 11 -1.97 -9.97 6.84
C ALA A 11 -2.01 -9.65 5.34
N LEU A 12 -1.42 -8.53 4.93
CA LEU A 12 -1.34 -8.14 3.52
C LEU A 12 -0.42 -9.06 2.71
N LEU A 13 0.73 -9.45 3.26
CA LEU A 13 1.64 -10.42 2.62
C LEU A 13 0.96 -11.77 2.43
N SER A 14 0.26 -12.27 3.46
CA SER A 14 -0.50 -13.51 3.39
C SER A 14 -1.61 -13.46 2.33
N ALA A 15 -2.32 -12.34 2.21
CA ALA A 15 -3.36 -12.18 1.19
C ALA A 15 -2.79 -12.05 -0.24
N ALA A 16 -1.61 -11.44 -0.39
CA ALA A 16 -0.98 -11.25 -1.70
C ALA A 16 -0.24 -12.51 -2.19
N GLY A 17 0.21 -13.38 -1.27
CA GLY A 17 0.94 -14.61 -1.59
C GLY A 17 2.48 -14.58 -1.55
N PRO A 18 3.21 -13.43 -1.44
CA PRO A 18 4.64 -13.45 -1.19
C PRO A 18 5.02 -14.04 0.17
N GLU A 19 6.19 -14.65 0.25
CA GLU A 19 6.81 -15.16 1.48
C GLU A 19 8.18 -14.50 1.71
N PRO A 20 8.23 -13.23 2.16
CA PRO A 20 9.49 -12.57 2.49
C PRO A 20 10.14 -13.17 3.74
N SER A 21 11.45 -13.00 3.85
CA SER A 21 12.20 -13.33 5.06
C SER A 21 11.75 -12.50 6.27
N ALA A 22 12.07 -12.98 7.47
CA ALA A 22 11.75 -12.26 8.71
C ALA A 22 12.42 -10.87 8.77
N GLU A 23 13.61 -10.72 8.18
CA GLU A 23 14.35 -9.45 8.11
C GLU A 23 13.63 -8.46 7.19
N GLU A 24 13.15 -8.90 6.03
CA GLU A 24 12.35 -8.07 5.12
C GLU A 24 11.03 -7.63 5.76
N VAL A 25 10.34 -8.52 6.46
CA VAL A 25 9.12 -8.18 7.20
C VAL A 25 9.40 -7.13 8.27
N ALA A 26 10.51 -7.26 9.01
CA ALA A 26 10.88 -6.28 10.03
C ALA A 26 11.13 -4.88 9.44
N VAL A 27 11.80 -4.81 8.28
CA VAL A 27 12.01 -3.54 7.55
C VAL A 27 10.67 -2.96 7.11
N MET A 28 9.79 -3.77 6.50
CA MET A 28 8.48 -3.32 6.04
C MET A 28 7.61 -2.78 7.19
N VAL A 29 7.61 -3.45 8.35
CA VAL A 29 6.90 -2.99 9.56
C VAL A 29 7.44 -1.65 10.06
N ALA A 30 8.77 -1.48 10.07
CA ALA A 30 9.40 -0.24 10.52
C ALA A 30 9.12 0.93 9.57
N GLU A 31 9.08 0.69 8.26
CA GLU A 31 8.84 1.72 7.23
C GLU A 31 7.35 2.03 7.02
N TYR A 32 6.45 1.14 7.42
CA TYR A 32 5.01 1.24 7.18
C TYR A 32 4.39 2.58 7.62
N PRO A 33 4.67 3.14 8.81
CA PRO A 33 4.07 4.41 9.23
C PRO A 33 4.42 5.57 8.28
N GLY A 34 5.68 5.68 7.87
CA GLY A 34 6.13 6.71 6.93
C GLY A 34 5.50 6.53 5.54
N ARG A 35 5.28 5.29 5.11
CA ARG A 35 4.59 5.00 3.85
C ARG A 35 3.11 5.37 3.91
N ALA A 36 2.44 5.08 5.02
CA ALA A 36 1.04 5.47 5.23
C ALA A 36 0.88 6.99 5.19
N GLU A 37 1.76 7.74 5.86
CA GLU A 37 1.76 9.21 5.81
C GLU A 37 1.96 9.77 4.39
N GLN A 38 2.88 9.18 3.61
CA GLN A 38 3.10 9.56 2.22
C GLN A 38 1.85 9.32 1.35
N ILE A 39 1.15 8.20 1.55
CA ILE A 39 -0.10 7.90 0.83
C ILE A 39 -1.20 8.90 1.19
N GLU A 40 -1.36 9.23 2.47
CA GLU A 40 -2.35 10.22 2.90
C GLU A 40 -2.02 11.62 2.37
N ALA A 41 -0.73 11.99 2.32
CA ALA A 41 -0.31 13.25 1.71
C ALA A 41 -0.68 13.33 0.22
N LEU A 42 -0.51 12.24 -0.53
CA LEU A 42 -0.96 12.16 -1.93
C LEU A 42 -2.48 12.29 -2.05
N ARG A 43 -3.23 11.63 -1.16
CA ARG A 43 -4.70 11.75 -1.13
C ARG A 43 -5.16 13.16 -0.76
N ALA A 44 -4.38 13.94 -0.02
CA ALA A 44 -4.75 15.31 0.35
C ALA A 44 -4.73 16.27 -0.86
N VAL A 45 -4.01 15.94 -1.93
CA VAL A 45 -3.94 16.74 -3.15
C VAL A 45 -5.18 16.48 -4.00
N GLU A 46 -6.20 17.33 -3.88
CA GLU A 46 -7.48 17.17 -4.57
C GLU A 46 -7.33 17.02 -6.09
N ALA A 47 -6.47 17.84 -6.72
CA ALA A 47 -6.18 17.75 -8.16
C ALA A 47 -5.48 16.45 -8.60
N ALA A 48 -4.89 15.69 -7.66
CA ALA A 48 -4.27 14.39 -7.93
C ALA A 48 -5.25 13.23 -7.71
N ARG A 49 -6.47 13.49 -7.22
CA ARG A 49 -7.51 12.48 -7.12
C ARG A 49 -8.12 12.30 -8.50
N TYR A 50 -7.97 11.11 -9.05
CA TYR A 50 -8.68 10.77 -10.27
C TYR A 50 -10.19 10.66 -9.99
N GLU A 51 -11.02 11.33 -10.80
CA GLU A 51 -12.48 11.18 -10.75
C GLU A 51 -12.91 9.78 -11.23
N GLU A 52 -12.12 9.18 -12.12
CA GLU A 52 -12.32 7.85 -12.72
C GLU A 52 -10.98 7.10 -12.77
N PRO A 53 -10.94 5.76 -12.79
CA PRO A 53 -9.69 5.01 -12.92
C PRO A 53 -8.87 5.50 -14.13
N CYS A 54 -7.54 5.64 -13.97
CA CYS A 54 -6.63 5.91 -15.08
C CYS A 54 -6.88 4.97 -16.27
N VAL A 55 -6.43 5.40 -17.46
CA VAL A 55 -6.51 4.70 -18.76
C VAL A 55 -6.81 3.21 -18.61
N ILE A 56 -8.07 2.84 -18.82
CA ILE A 56 -8.48 1.45 -18.85
C ILE A 56 -7.85 0.84 -20.10
N PHE A 57 -6.89 -0.05 -19.92
CA PHE A 57 -6.37 -0.83 -21.03
C PHE A 57 -7.50 -1.67 -21.62
N ARG A 58 -7.92 -1.33 -22.84
CA ARG A 58 -8.88 -2.11 -23.61
C ARG A 58 -8.08 -3.03 -24.53
N VAL A 59 -8.18 -4.32 -24.28
CA VAL A 59 -7.83 -5.35 -25.26
C VAL A 59 -8.92 -5.31 -26.33
N GLU A 60 -8.86 -4.34 -27.24
CA GLU A 60 -9.56 -4.54 -28.51
C GLU A 60 -8.82 -5.64 -29.29
N PRO A 61 -9.56 -6.53 -29.99
CA PRO A 61 -8.97 -7.65 -30.72
C PRO A 61 -8.05 -7.24 -31.86
#